data_AF-A0A7E5WS65-F1
#
_entry.id   AF-A0A7E5WS65-F1
#
_cell.length_a   1.000
_cell.length_b   1.000
_cell.length_c   1.000
_cell.angle_alpha   90.00
_cell.angle_beta   90.00
_cell.angle_gamma   90.00
#
_symmetry.space_group_name_H-M   'P 1'
#
loop_
_entity.id
_entity.type
_entity.pdbx_description
1 polymer ?
#
loop_
_entity_poly.entity_id
_entity_poly.type
_entity_poly.pdbx_seq_one_letter_code
_entity_poly.pdbx_strand_id
1 'polypeptide(L)'
;MNNFQESPVKLYIQDIFRAKVTENKYIYELFGMTFKNVMIHGVITAVYNTNNNTTNVELSDATGSVQIYYDSTKSNINTSPAILKDLYYGFSEATRAGNDNVNIMSALLDRIGKKAINFAEGDYLSVTGDIFLDDRKTRMVSAYECVSTSVGRDIIWMEELRYIYEKFYLWNK
;
A
#
# COMPACT_ATOMS: atom_id res chain seq x y z
N MET A 1 7.53 -21.85 -16.91
CA MET A 1 8.10 -21.03 -15.81
C MET A 1 6.97 -20.22 -15.22
N ASN A 2 6.69 -20.35 -13.92
CA ASN A 2 5.65 -19.54 -13.26
C ASN A 2 6.17 -18.10 -13.14
N ASN A 3 5.64 -17.19 -13.96
CA ASN A 3 5.99 -15.77 -13.92
C ASN A 3 5.18 -15.02 -12.84
N PHE A 4 4.98 -15.68 -11.69
CA PHE A 4 4.18 -15.16 -10.60
C PHE A 4 5.01 -14.19 -9.76
N GLN A 5 4.48 -12.99 -9.56
CA GLN A 5 5.13 -11.95 -8.77
C GLN A 5 4.80 -12.14 -7.29
N GLU A 6 5.81 -12.46 -6.49
CA GLU A 6 5.67 -12.61 -5.02
C GLU A 6 5.60 -11.25 -4.31
N SER A 7 6.17 -10.21 -4.93
CA SER A 7 6.12 -8.85 -4.42
C SER A 7 4.96 -8.06 -5.05
N PRO A 8 4.38 -7.07 -4.32
CA PRO A 8 3.34 -6.22 -4.89
C PRO A 8 3.80 -5.53 -6.17
N VAL A 9 3.02 -5.70 -7.23
CA VAL A 9 3.33 -5.13 -8.55
C VAL A 9 2.94 -3.66 -8.55
N LYS A 10 3.90 -2.77 -8.87
CA LYS A 10 3.62 -1.34 -8.99
C LYS A 10 2.91 -1.07 -10.30
N LEU A 11 1.72 -0.48 -10.26
CA LEU A 11 0.90 -0.25 -11.46
C LEU A 11 0.34 1.16 -11.51
N TYR A 12 0.04 1.63 -12.73
CA TYR A 12 -0.93 2.70 -12.91
C TYR A 12 -2.32 2.23 -12.52
N ILE A 13 -3.15 3.12 -11.98
CA ILE A 13 -4.51 2.78 -11.56
C ILE A 13 -5.35 2.25 -12.74
N GLN A 14 -5.19 2.81 -13.94
CA GLN A 14 -5.91 2.33 -15.12
C GLN A 14 -5.62 0.84 -15.42
N ASP A 15 -4.42 0.37 -15.14
CA ASP A 15 -4.00 -1.00 -15.46
C ASP A 15 -4.60 -2.03 -14.50
N ILE A 16 -5.05 -1.61 -13.31
CA ILE A 16 -5.91 -2.44 -12.44
C ILE A 16 -7.15 -2.91 -13.19
N PHE A 17 -7.71 -2.08 -14.08
CA PHE A 17 -8.91 -2.41 -14.86
C PHE A 17 -8.61 -3.18 -16.15
N ARG A 18 -7.36 -3.15 -16.63
CA ARG A 18 -6.92 -3.88 -17.82
C ARG A 18 -6.40 -5.28 -17.52
N ALA A 19 -5.98 -5.54 -16.29
CA ALA A 19 -5.47 -6.85 -15.88
C ALA A 19 -6.52 -7.96 -16.15
N LYS A 20 -6.11 -9.09 -16.70
CA LYS A 20 -7.02 -10.21 -17.00
C LYS A 20 -7.14 -11.10 -15.77
N VAL A 21 -8.33 -11.63 -15.52
CA VAL A 21 -8.53 -12.62 -14.45
C VAL A 21 -8.00 -13.96 -14.96
N THR A 22 -7.21 -14.67 -14.14
CA THR A 22 -6.75 -16.02 -14.45
C THR A 22 -7.79 -17.07 -14.02
N GLU A 23 -7.46 -18.37 -14.11
CA GLU A 23 -8.32 -19.44 -13.55
C GLU A 23 -8.58 -19.25 -12.04
N ASN A 24 -7.65 -18.62 -11.33
CA ASN A 24 -7.86 -18.23 -9.94
C ASN A 24 -8.42 -16.79 -9.89
N LYS A 25 -9.63 -16.63 -9.35
CA LYS A 25 -10.34 -15.34 -9.24
C LYS A 25 -9.58 -14.22 -8.52
N TYR A 26 -8.54 -14.56 -7.75
CA TYR A 26 -7.72 -13.59 -7.01
C TYR A 26 -6.36 -13.32 -7.67
N ILE A 27 -6.04 -14.01 -8.75
CA ILE A 27 -4.79 -13.82 -9.49
C ILE A 27 -5.11 -13.18 -10.83
N TYR A 28 -4.40 -12.09 -11.10
CA TYR A 28 -4.53 -11.31 -12.31
C TYR A 28 -3.29 -11.48 -13.18
N GLU A 29 -3.46 -11.29 -14.48
CA GLU A 29 -2.39 -11.33 -15.46
C GLU A 29 -2.32 -10.00 -16.22
N LEU A 30 -1.11 -9.45 -16.31
CA LEU A 30 -0.81 -8.30 -17.14
C LEU A 30 0.64 -8.42 -17.63
N PHE A 31 0.90 -8.05 -18.88
CA PHE A 31 2.24 -8.10 -19.49
C PHE A 31 2.92 -9.48 -19.39
N GLY A 32 2.14 -10.57 -19.43
CA GLY A 32 2.65 -11.94 -19.31
C GLY A 32 3.16 -12.31 -17.89
N MET A 33 2.92 -11.46 -16.90
CA MET A 33 3.18 -11.72 -15.49
C MET A 33 1.86 -11.98 -14.77
N THR A 34 1.86 -12.89 -13.81
CA THR A 34 0.73 -13.10 -12.91
C THR A 34 1.01 -12.51 -11.54
N PHE A 35 0.02 -11.91 -10.91
CA PHE A 35 0.18 -11.28 -9.60
C PHE A 35 -1.14 -11.26 -8.85
N LYS A 36 -1.04 -11.16 -7.52
CA LYS A 36 -2.18 -11.01 -6.61
C LYS A 36 -2.23 -9.59 -6.03
N ASN A 37 -1.07 -9.13 -5.56
CA ASN A 37 -0.91 -7.89 -4.83
C ASN A 37 -0.46 -6.76 -5.75
N VAL A 38 -1.01 -5.57 -5.52
CA VAL A 38 -0.63 -4.35 -6.23
C VAL A 38 -0.17 -3.28 -5.25
N MET A 39 0.71 -2.42 -5.74
CA MET A 39 1.09 -1.17 -5.09
C MET A 39 0.73 -0.02 -6.02
N ILE A 40 -0.07 0.91 -5.53
CA ILE A 40 -0.51 2.10 -6.26
C ILE A 40 -0.27 3.35 -5.41
N HIS A 41 -0.24 4.49 -6.07
CA HIS A 41 -0.09 5.78 -5.43
C HIS A 41 -0.95 6.81 -6.17
N GLY A 42 -1.48 7.77 -5.42
CA GLY A 42 -2.29 8.84 -5.98
C GLY A 42 -2.77 9.81 -4.92
N VAL A 43 -3.75 10.64 -5.31
CA VAL A 43 -4.40 11.63 -4.45
C VAL A 43 -5.79 11.13 -4.06
N ILE A 44 -6.15 11.32 -2.79
CA ILE A 44 -7.49 11.00 -2.30
C ILE A 44 -8.48 12.04 -2.84
N THR A 45 -9.45 11.59 -3.62
CA THR A 45 -10.50 12.46 -4.18
C THR A 45 -11.79 12.42 -3.38
N ALA A 46 -12.04 11.35 -2.63
CA ALA A 46 -13.19 11.23 -1.74
C ALA A 46 -12.89 10.28 -0.57
N VAL A 47 -13.49 10.57 0.59
CA VAL A 47 -13.48 9.68 1.77
C VAL A 47 -14.92 9.41 2.17
N TYR A 48 -15.30 8.13 2.31
CA TYR A 48 -16.67 7.75 2.61
C TYR A 48 -16.76 6.43 3.39
N ASN A 49 -17.95 6.16 3.94
CA ASN A 49 -18.22 4.96 4.75
C ASN A 49 -17.16 4.74 5.85
N THR A 50 -16.84 5.80 6.59
CA THR A 50 -15.88 5.78 7.68
C THR A 50 -16.53 5.30 8.97
N ASN A 51 -15.90 4.34 9.61
CA ASN A 51 -16.21 3.80 10.92
C ASN A 51 -14.90 3.71 11.71
N ASN A 52 -14.96 3.32 12.99
CA ASN A 52 -13.77 3.33 13.87
C ASN A 52 -12.59 2.49 13.34
N ASN A 53 -12.87 1.46 12.54
CA ASN A 53 -11.86 0.52 12.06
C ASN A 53 -11.73 0.49 10.54
N THR A 54 -12.75 0.92 9.81
CA THR A 54 -12.81 0.76 8.36
C THR A 54 -13.07 2.10 7.70
N THR A 55 -12.53 2.29 6.51
CA THR A 55 -12.72 3.51 5.72
C THR A 55 -12.59 3.18 4.25
N ASN A 56 -13.51 3.72 3.44
CA ASN A 56 -13.36 3.68 1.99
C ASN A 56 -12.81 5.00 1.50
N VAL A 57 -11.86 4.95 0.57
CA VAL A 57 -11.33 6.13 -0.10
C VAL A 57 -11.35 5.93 -1.60
N GLU A 58 -11.61 7.00 -2.34
CA GLU A 58 -11.36 7.04 -3.78
C GLU A 58 -9.97 7.62 -4.01
N LEU A 59 -9.11 6.86 -4.67
CA LEU A 59 -7.74 7.24 -4.99
C LEU A 59 -7.63 7.48 -6.49
N SER A 60 -7.07 8.62 -6.88
CA SER A 60 -6.86 8.97 -8.28
C SER A 60 -5.41 9.24 -8.60
N ASP A 61 -4.96 8.75 -9.74
CA ASP A 61 -3.70 9.13 -10.39
C ASP A 61 -4.02 9.81 -11.74
N ALA A 62 -2.99 10.10 -12.54
CA ALA A 62 -3.16 10.70 -13.86
C ALA A 62 -3.85 9.79 -14.90
N THR A 63 -4.04 8.51 -14.60
CA THR A 63 -4.57 7.49 -15.52
C THR A 63 -5.99 7.04 -15.21
N GLY A 64 -6.42 7.18 -13.95
CA GLY A 64 -7.77 6.86 -13.52
C GLY A 64 -7.96 6.92 -12.01
N SER A 65 -9.11 6.43 -11.57
CA SER A 65 -9.48 6.40 -10.15
C SER A 65 -9.94 5.00 -9.75
N VAL A 66 -9.67 4.61 -8.51
CA VAL A 66 -10.06 3.31 -7.95
C VAL A 66 -10.48 3.46 -6.50
N GLN A 67 -11.46 2.65 -6.11
CA GLN A 67 -11.92 2.61 -4.73
C GLN A 67 -11.04 1.68 -3.91
N ILE A 68 -10.64 2.17 -2.74
CA ILE A 68 -9.82 1.47 -1.77
C ILE A 68 -10.68 1.18 -0.54
N TYR A 69 -10.70 -0.08 -0.13
CA TYR A 69 -11.24 -0.50 1.16
C TYR A 69 -10.07 -0.66 2.15
N TYR A 70 -10.07 0.12 3.22
CA TYR A 70 -9.09 0.02 4.29
C TYR A 70 -9.73 -0.48 5.58
N ASP A 71 -9.07 -1.44 6.24
CA ASP A 71 -9.46 -2.00 7.53
C ASP A 71 -8.24 -2.03 8.45
N SER A 72 -8.26 -1.16 9.48
CA SER A 72 -7.16 -1.00 10.42
C SER A 72 -6.86 -2.28 11.21
N THR A 73 -7.84 -3.18 11.37
CA THR A 73 -7.65 -4.46 12.07
C THR A 73 -6.83 -5.46 11.26
N LYS A 74 -6.86 -5.33 9.92
CA LYS A 74 -6.12 -6.18 8.97
C LYS A 74 -4.79 -5.58 8.56
N SER A 75 -4.42 -4.43 9.14
CA SER A 75 -3.13 -3.83 8.88
C SER A 75 -2.01 -4.70 9.47
N ASN A 76 -0.97 -4.94 8.67
CA ASN A 76 0.23 -5.66 9.12
C ASN A 76 1.02 -4.92 10.22
N ILE A 77 0.61 -3.71 10.60
CA ILE A 77 1.22 -2.88 11.65
C ILE A 77 0.46 -3.02 12.98
N ASN A 78 -0.65 -3.76 13.04
CA ASN A 78 -1.47 -3.92 14.23
C ASN A 78 -0.71 -4.67 15.34
N THR A 79 -0.01 -3.90 16.18
CA THR A 79 0.83 -4.38 17.27
C THR A 79 0.05 -4.22 18.57
N SER A 80 0.04 -5.26 19.41
CA SER A 80 -0.71 -5.18 20.67
C SER A 80 -0.16 -4.06 21.57
N PRO A 81 -1.01 -3.37 22.36
CA PRO A 81 -0.56 -2.33 23.27
C PRO A 81 0.48 -2.80 24.29
N ALA A 82 0.44 -4.08 24.67
CA ALA A 82 1.43 -4.70 25.55
C ALA A 82 2.82 -4.76 24.89
N ILE A 83 2.89 -5.22 23.63
CA ILE A 83 4.15 -5.29 22.88
C ILE A 83 4.71 -3.87 22.67
N LEU A 84 3.86 -2.90 22.32
CA LEU A 84 4.28 -1.51 22.21
C LEU A 84 4.87 -0.98 23.52
N LYS A 85 4.20 -1.23 24.66
CA LYS A 85 4.70 -0.83 25.98
C LYS A 85 6.08 -1.44 26.28
N ASP A 86 6.27 -2.72 25.98
CA ASP A 86 7.53 -3.41 26.20
C ASP A 86 8.64 -2.87 25.28
N LEU A 87 8.31 -2.57 24.01
CA LEU A 87 9.24 -1.94 23.07
C LEU A 87 9.66 -0.53 23.52
N TYR A 88 8.71 0.29 24.02
CA TYR A 88 9.03 1.61 24.60
C TYR A 88 9.90 1.48 25.85
N TYR A 89 9.65 0.49 26.70
CA TYR A 89 10.47 0.23 27.89
C TYR A 89 11.90 -0.15 27.50
N GLY A 90 12.07 -1.13 26.59
CA GLY A 90 13.38 -1.55 26.10
C GLY A 90 14.13 -0.44 25.37
N PHE A 91 13.43 0.40 24.60
CA PHE A 91 14.02 1.59 23.98
C PHE A 91 14.52 2.60 25.03
N SER A 92 13.75 2.85 26.09
CA SER A 92 14.15 3.73 27.20
C SER A 92 15.39 3.19 27.92
N GLU A 93 15.49 1.88 28.16
CA GLU A 93 16.68 1.27 28.77
C GLU A 93 17.91 1.39 27.86
N ALA A 94 17.77 1.08 26.57
CA ALA A 94 18.87 1.18 25.60
C ALA A 94 19.38 2.62 25.44
N THR A 95 18.47 3.60 25.48
CA THR A 95 18.82 5.04 25.44
C THR A 95 19.61 5.45 26.69
N ARG A 96 19.18 5.01 27.88
CA ARG A 96 19.89 5.30 29.14
C ARG A 96 21.25 4.63 29.23
N ALA A 97 21.38 3.43 28.66
CA ALA A 97 22.63 2.68 28.62
C ALA A 97 23.63 3.22 27.57
N GLY A 98 23.25 4.20 26.75
CA GLY A 98 24.12 4.78 25.71
C GLY A 98 24.42 3.82 24.57
N ASN A 99 23.45 2.99 24.17
CA ASN A 99 23.61 2.04 23.07
C ASN A 99 23.75 2.77 21.72
N ASP A 100 24.78 2.43 20.94
CA ASP A 100 25.04 3.05 19.63
C ASP A 100 23.90 2.86 18.61
N ASN A 101 23.04 1.85 18.80
CA ASN A 101 21.94 1.54 17.88
C ASN A 101 20.64 2.30 18.19
N VAL A 102 20.62 3.22 19.17
CA VAL A 102 19.41 3.95 19.58
C VAL A 102 18.70 4.62 18.41
N ASN A 103 19.43 5.18 17.45
CA ASN A 103 18.83 5.82 16.27
C ASN A 103 18.08 4.82 15.38
N ILE A 104 18.62 3.62 15.20
CA ILE A 104 17.98 2.54 14.42
C ILE A 104 16.74 2.05 15.17
N MET A 105 16.85 1.85 16.49
CA MET A 105 15.73 1.44 17.33
C MET A 105 14.60 2.47 17.32
N SER A 106 14.91 3.76 17.34
CA SER A 106 13.91 4.84 17.24
C SER A 106 13.16 4.77 15.92
N ALA A 107 13.86 4.63 14.78
CA ALA A 107 13.24 4.55 13.47
C ALA A 107 12.33 3.31 13.33
N LEU A 108 12.73 2.18 13.91
CA LEU A 108 11.92 0.96 13.94
C LEU A 108 10.70 1.12 14.84
N LEU A 109 10.86 1.70 16.03
CA LEU A 109 9.79 1.94 16.99
C LEU A 109 8.73 2.89 16.42
N ASP A 110 9.15 3.97 15.77
CA ASP A 110 8.24 4.90 15.08
C ASP A 110 7.45 4.21 13.97
N ARG A 111 8.07 3.26 13.25
CA ARG A 111 7.38 2.48 12.22
C ARG A 111 6.33 1.54 12.80
N ILE A 112 6.61 0.93 13.96
CA ILE A 112 5.70 0.01 14.67
C ILE A 112 4.58 0.77 15.39
N GLY A 113 4.88 1.94 15.96
CA GLY A 113 3.95 2.77 16.72
C GLY A 113 3.01 3.63 15.87
N LYS A 114 3.05 3.53 14.53
CA LYS A 114 2.20 4.36 13.66
C LYS A 114 0.72 4.17 13.99
N LYS A 115 0.07 5.30 14.26
CA LYS A 115 -1.37 5.39 14.50
C LYS A 115 -2.16 5.10 13.22
N ALA A 116 -3.45 4.81 13.42
CA ALA A 116 -4.43 4.76 12.33
C ALA A 116 -4.30 6.02 11.44
N ILE A 117 -4.34 5.80 10.13
CA ILE A 117 -4.21 6.87 9.14
C ILE A 117 -5.51 7.66 9.16
N ASN A 118 -5.39 8.97 9.31
CA ASN A 118 -6.50 9.89 9.12
C ASN A 118 -6.52 10.27 7.64
N PHE A 119 -7.50 9.79 6.89
CA PHE A 119 -7.64 10.09 5.47
C PHE A 119 -8.37 11.43 5.29
N ALA A 120 -7.78 12.33 4.50
CA ALA A 120 -8.45 13.55 4.05
C ALA A 120 -8.39 13.67 2.52
N GLU A 121 -9.39 14.33 1.94
CA GLU A 121 -9.38 14.69 0.52
C GLU A 121 -8.20 15.62 0.22
N GLY A 122 -7.54 15.38 -0.90
CA GLY A 122 -6.31 16.07 -1.30
C GLY A 122 -5.02 15.48 -0.74
N ASP A 123 -5.09 14.53 0.20
CA ASP A 123 -3.89 13.83 0.68
C ASP A 123 -3.31 12.89 -0.36
N TYR A 124 -1.99 12.78 -0.36
CA TYR A 124 -1.26 11.82 -1.20
C TYR A 124 -1.09 10.51 -0.45
N LEU A 125 -1.43 9.39 -1.09
CA LEU A 125 -1.46 8.09 -0.45
C LEU A 125 -0.79 7.02 -1.32
N SER A 126 0.11 6.24 -0.73
CA SER A 126 0.57 4.97 -1.27
C SER A 126 -0.26 3.84 -0.67
N VAL A 127 -0.76 2.94 -1.50
CA VAL A 127 -1.61 1.82 -1.10
C VAL A 127 -1.02 0.51 -1.60
N THR A 128 -0.93 -0.48 -0.72
CA THR A 128 -0.61 -1.86 -1.06
C THR A 128 -1.78 -2.76 -0.68
N GLY A 129 -2.27 -3.56 -1.64
CA GLY A 129 -3.49 -4.34 -1.44
C GLY A 129 -3.72 -5.43 -2.47
N ASP A 130 -4.80 -6.18 -2.26
CA ASP A 130 -5.31 -7.19 -3.20
C ASP A 130 -6.40 -6.57 -4.08
N ILE A 131 -6.40 -6.85 -5.39
CA ILE A 131 -7.52 -6.47 -6.26
C ILE A 131 -8.69 -7.45 -6.02
N PHE A 132 -9.87 -6.92 -5.75
CA PHE A 132 -11.10 -7.71 -5.64
C PHE A 132 -12.26 -7.09 -6.42
N LEU A 133 -13.29 -7.89 -6.67
CA LEU A 133 -14.53 -7.42 -7.28
C LEU A 133 -15.56 -7.18 -6.19
N ASP A 134 -16.18 -6.00 -6.21
CA ASP A 134 -17.35 -5.71 -5.39
C ASP A 134 -18.59 -6.45 -5.91
N ASP A 135 -19.71 -6.33 -5.18
CA ASP A 135 -20.98 -6.96 -5.55
C ASP A 135 -21.53 -6.46 -6.91
N ARG A 136 -21.07 -5.29 -7.37
CA ARG A 136 -21.41 -4.69 -8.66
C ARG A 136 -20.44 -5.09 -9.77
N LYS A 137 -19.49 -6.00 -9.51
CA LYS A 137 -18.41 -6.42 -10.41
C LYS A 137 -17.46 -5.29 -10.80
N THR A 138 -17.35 -4.27 -9.96
CA THR A 138 -16.38 -3.19 -10.06
C THR A 138 -15.11 -3.60 -9.33
N ARG A 139 -13.95 -3.31 -9.92
CA ARG A 139 -12.67 -3.60 -9.28
C ARG A 139 -12.39 -2.57 -8.19
N MET A 140 -12.01 -3.08 -7.03
CA MET A 140 -11.58 -2.33 -5.85
C MET A 140 -10.26 -2.90 -5.33
N VAL A 141 -9.56 -2.14 -4.49
CA VAL A 141 -8.34 -2.60 -3.82
C VAL A 141 -8.59 -2.74 -2.33
N SER A 142 -8.38 -3.93 -1.78
CA SER A 142 -8.44 -4.18 -0.35
C SER A 142 -7.05 -3.91 0.22
N ALA A 143 -6.89 -2.77 0.86
CA ALA A 143 -5.62 -2.31 1.39
C ALA A 143 -5.30 -3.01 2.71
N TYR A 144 -4.10 -3.58 2.82
CA TYR A 144 -3.50 -4.00 4.10
C TYR A 144 -2.38 -3.07 4.54
N GLU A 145 -1.89 -2.22 3.63
CA GLU A 145 -0.95 -1.14 3.94
C GLU A 145 -1.37 0.13 3.20
N CYS A 146 -1.46 1.21 3.95
CA CYS A 146 -1.64 2.57 3.45
C CYS A 146 -0.52 3.41 4.05
N VAL A 147 0.03 4.35 3.30
CA VAL A 147 1.07 5.27 3.77
C VAL A 147 0.78 6.64 3.23
N SER A 148 0.55 7.62 4.12
CA SER A 148 0.46 9.03 3.75
C SER A 148 1.81 9.50 3.20
N THR A 149 1.78 10.22 2.10
CA THR A 149 2.96 10.67 1.35
C THR A 149 2.85 12.17 1.04
N SER A 150 3.52 12.64 -0.02
CA SER A 150 3.55 14.05 -0.41
C SER A 150 3.63 14.19 -1.92
N VAL A 151 3.41 15.42 -2.41
CA VAL A 151 3.59 15.81 -3.81
C VAL A 151 4.96 15.38 -4.36
N GLY A 152 6.03 15.55 -3.57
CA GLY A 152 7.38 15.16 -3.98
C GLY A 152 7.49 13.66 -4.23
N ARG A 153 6.79 12.83 -3.45
CA ARG A 153 6.76 11.38 -3.64
C ARG A 153 5.97 10.98 -4.89
N ASP A 154 4.92 11.73 -5.24
CA ASP A 154 4.12 11.52 -6.46
C ASP A 154 4.97 11.64 -7.74
N ILE A 155 5.82 12.68 -7.80
CA ILE A 155 6.76 12.88 -8.92
C ILE A 155 7.73 11.70 -9.03
N ILE A 156 8.30 11.27 -7.90
CA ILE A 156 9.21 10.12 -7.86
C ILE A 156 8.47 8.84 -8.29
N TRP A 157 7.22 8.67 -7.85
CA TRP A 157 6.39 7.52 -8.20
C TRP A 157 6.17 7.40 -9.72
N MET A 158 5.87 8.50 -10.41
CA MET A 158 5.71 8.51 -11.86
C MET A 158 6.98 8.09 -12.60
N GLU A 159 8.14 8.59 -12.17
CA GLU A 159 9.44 8.19 -12.77
C GLU A 159 9.80 6.74 -12.46
N GLU A 160 9.54 6.26 -11.24
CA GLU A 160 9.69 4.86 -10.84
C GLU A 160 8.82 3.94 -11.72
N LEU A 161 7.53 4.28 -11.91
CA LEU A 161 6.61 3.51 -12.74
C LEU A 161 7.05 3.49 -14.20
N ARG A 162 7.42 4.63 -14.78
CA ARG A 162 7.92 4.68 -16.16
C ARG A 162 9.11 3.75 -16.34
N TYR A 163 10.09 3.84 -15.45
CA TYR A 163 11.27 2.98 -15.51
C TYR A 163 10.92 1.50 -15.39
N ILE A 164 10.05 1.13 -14.44
CA ILE A 164 9.64 -0.26 -14.24
C ILE A 164 8.90 -0.81 -15.47
N TYR A 165 7.97 -0.02 -16.03
CA TYR A 165 7.22 -0.42 -17.22
C TYR A 165 8.15 -0.65 -18.41
N GLU A 166 9.05 0.28 -18.69
CA GLU A 166 9.97 0.19 -19.83
C GLU A 166 10.99 -0.95 -19.69
N LYS A 167 11.51 -1.18 -18.48
CA LYS A 167 12.63 -2.11 -18.26
C LYS A 167 12.21 -3.52 -17.86
N PHE A 168 11.04 -3.69 -17.24
CA PHE A 168 10.64 -4.99 -16.69
C PHE A 168 9.32 -5.50 -17.25
N TYR A 169 8.34 -4.63 -17.49
CA TYR A 169 7.00 -5.11 -17.86
C TYR A 169 6.81 -5.19 -19.37
N LEU A 170 7.21 -4.15 -20.11
CA LEU A 170 7.07 -4.05 -21.56
C LEU A 170 8.36 -4.44 -22.29
N TRP A 171 9.37 -4.91 -21.56
CA TRP A 171 10.66 -5.21 -22.14
C TRP A 171 10.60 -6.47 -23.00
N ASN A 172 10.39 -6.27 -24.29
CA ASN A 172 10.54 -7.31 -25.31
C ASN A 172 12.03 -7.49 -25.61
N LYS A 173 12.70 -8.38 -24.89
CA LYS A 173 13.98 -8.96 -25.34
C LYS A 173 13.80 -10.40 -25.72
#